data_AF-A0A3D4YER6-F1
#
_entry.id   AF-A0A3D4YER6-F1
#
_cell.length_a   1.000
_cell.length_b   1.000
_cell.length_c   1.000
_cell.angle_alpha   90.00
_cell.angle_beta   90.00
_cell.angle_gamma   90.00
#
_symmetry.space_group_name_H-M   'P 1'
#
loop_
_entity.id
_entity.type
_entity.pdbx_description
1 polymer ?
#
loop_
_entity_poly.entity_id
_entity_poly.type
_entity_poly.pdbx_seq_one_letter_code
_entity_poly.pdbx_strand_id
1 'polypeptide(L)'
;DRDFMDQLVTAVFAIHPDGSVKECVGGYSDYEVKFGSGTLIGKPAKTTPAQEPETLQIKPLPKRNKLTYKDQRDYDNFPGDLKQLEVDIQKTETLLHNPQLYLNNPDQFETLTASLEEMKNKQEFMELRWLELDELNSSLS
;
A
#
# COMPACT_ATOMS: atom_id res chain seq x y z
N ASP A 1 -6.72 9.22 -18.65
CA ASP A 1 -6.62 9.89 -17.36
C ASP A 1 -5.50 9.21 -16.59
N ARG A 2 -4.55 9.96 -16.04
CA ARG A 2 -3.29 9.40 -15.48
C ARG A 2 -3.52 8.87 -14.07
N ASP A 3 -4.19 9.66 -13.24
CA ASP A 3 -4.51 9.31 -11.86
C ASP A 3 -5.41 8.07 -11.78
N PHE A 4 -6.30 7.91 -12.77
CA PHE A 4 -7.13 6.72 -12.93
C PHE A 4 -6.32 5.44 -13.21
N MET A 5 -5.23 5.55 -13.97
CA MET A 5 -4.34 4.41 -14.23
C MET A 5 -3.53 4.06 -12.99
N ASP A 6 -3.12 5.05 -12.21
CA ASP A 6 -2.37 4.84 -10.97
C ASP A 6 -3.22 4.15 -9.88
N GLN A 7 -4.54 4.35 -9.89
CA GLN A 7 -5.46 3.72 -8.93
C GLN A 7 -5.90 2.31 -9.31
N LEU A 8 -5.88 1.93 -10.59
CA LEU A 8 -6.43 0.66 -11.08
C LEU A 8 -5.40 -0.32 -11.61
N VAL A 9 -4.22 0.15 -11.99
CA VAL A 9 -3.22 -0.66 -12.68
C VAL A 9 -2.11 -1.02 -11.70
N THR A 10 -1.86 -2.32 -11.57
CA THR A 10 -0.79 -2.87 -10.71
C THR A 10 0.55 -2.98 -11.45
N ALA A 11 0.53 -3.04 -12.78
CA ALA A 11 1.72 -3.07 -13.62
C ALA A 11 1.47 -2.46 -15.01
N VAL A 12 2.43 -1.66 -15.48
CA VAL A 12 2.42 -1.05 -16.82
C VAL A 12 3.46 -1.73 -17.71
N PHE A 13 3.02 -2.24 -18.87
CA PHE A 13 3.89 -2.77 -19.91
C PHE A 13 4.04 -1.74 -21.02
N ALA A 14 5.22 -1.13 -21.13
CA ALA A 14 5.53 -0.17 -22.19
C ALA A 14 6.30 -0.84 -23.33
N ILE A 15 5.76 -0.73 -24.54
CA ILE A 15 6.40 -1.21 -25.76
C ILE A 15 7.21 -0.05 -26.36
N HIS A 16 8.53 -0.24 -26.45
CA HIS A 16 9.43 0.74 -27.04
C HIS A 16 9.54 0.57 -28.57
N PRO A 17 9.96 1.62 -29.29
CA PRO A 17 10.12 1.59 -30.75
C PRO A 17 11.15 0.57 -31.26
N ASP A 18 12.04 0.09 -30.38
CA ASP A 18 13.03 -0.95 -30.65
C ASP A 18 12.45 -2.38 -30.51
N GLY A 19 11.16 -2.51 -30.19
CA GLY A 19 10.48 -3.78 -29.96
C GLY A 19 10.71 -4.37 -28.57
N SER A 20 11.41 -3.67 -27.68
CA SER A 20 11.58 -4.11 -26.30
C SER A 20 10.33 -3.80 -25.46
N VAL A 21 9.95 -4.73 -24.58
CA VAL A 21 8.88 -4.55 -23.60
C VAL A 21 9.51 -4.30 -22.25
N LYS A 22 9.18 -3.18 -21.61
CA LYS A 22 9.59 -2.91 -20.23
C LYS A 22 8.40 -3.00 -19.29
N GLU A 23 8.58 -3.79 -18.25
CA GLU A 23 7.64 -3.94 -17.16
C GLU A 23 7.97 -2.93 -16.05
N CYS A 24 6.96 -2.14 -15.67
CA CYS A 24 7.03 -1.29 -14.50
C CYS A 24 5.95 -1.71 -13.51
N VAL A 25 6.39 -2.23 -12.37
CA VAL A 25 5.51 -2.47 -11.22
C VAL A 25 5.16 -1.11 -10.60
N GLY A 26 3.87 -0.83 -10.47
CA GLY A 26 3.33 0.47 -10.07
C GLY A 26 2.50 1.15 -11.16
N GLY A 27 2.04 2.36 -10.85
CA GLY A 27 1.20 3.16 -11.74
C GLY A 27 1.96 3.73 -12.95
N TYR A 28 1.24 4.46 -13.79
CA TYR A 28 1.80 5.26 -14.86
C TYR A 28 2.75 6.36 -14.34
N SER A 29 2.48 6.95 -13.17
CA SER A 29 3.39 7.92 -12.54
C SER A 29 4.74 7.30 -12.19
N ASP A 30 4.76 6.05 -11.70
CA ASP A 30 6.01 5.31 -11.44
C ASP A 30 6.78 5.03 -12.73
N TYR A 31 6.07 4.75 -13.82
CA TYR A 31 6.65 4.60 -15.14
C TYR A 31 7.26 5.92 -15.65
N GLU A 32 6.57 7.06 -15.50
CA GLU A 32 7.11 8.38 -15.89
C GLU A 32 8.33 8.78 -15.07
N VAL A 33 8.41 8.44 -13.78
CA VAL A 33 9.60 8.72 -12.96
C VAL A 33 10.78 7.83 -13.36
N LYS A 34 10.53 6.55 -13.68
CA LYS A 34 11.58 5.59 -14.07
C LYS A 34 12.04 5.76 -15.52
N PHE A 35 11.19 6.29 -16.41
CA PHE A 35 11.43 6.32 -17.86
C PHE A 35 11.19 7.69 -18.53
N GLY A 36 10.77 8.72 -17.80
CA GLY A 36 10.74 10.10 -18.27
C GLY A 36 12.13 10.73 -18.10
N SER A 37 12.79 11.33 -19.09
CA SER A 37 12.36 11.86 -20.37
C SER A 37 13.29 11.36 -21.49
N GLY A 38 12.77 10.68 -22.51
CA GLY A 38 13.55 10.48 -23.73
C GLY A 38 13.03 9.49 -24.76
N THR A 39 12.17 8.53 -24.42
CA THR A 39 12.00 7.36 -25.32
C THR A 39 10.64 7.26 -26.03
N LEU A 40 9.66 8.14 -25.77
CA LEU A 40 8.32 7.98 -26.35
C LEU A 40 7.90 9.02 -27.40
N ILE A 41 8.79 9.88 -27.90
CA ILE A 41 8.47 10.72 -29.07
C ILE A 41 9.63 10.70 -30.06
N GLY A 42 9.41 10.01 -31.18
CA GLY A 42 10.34 10.02 -32.29
C GLY A 42 10.57 11.43 -32.85
N LYS A 43 11.83 11.86 -32.88
CA LYS A 43 12.37 12.78 -33.90
C LYS A 43 13.90 12.60 -34.02
N PRO A 44 14.49 12.82 -35.20
CA PRO A 44 15.70 12.13 -35.62
C PRO A 44 17.00 12.81 -35.14
N ALA A 45 18.01 11.95 -34.98
CA ALA A 45 19.45 12.14 -35.10
C ALA A 45 20.04 13.53 -34.76
N LYS A 46 20.86 13.56 -33.71
CA LYS A 46 22.20 14.19 -33.77
C LYS A 46 23.16 13.47 -32.82
N THR A 47 24.21 12.94 -33.42
CA THR A 47 25.38 12.30 -32.82
C THR A 47 26.25 13.32 -32.09
N THR A 48 26.64 13.05 -30.85
CA THR A 48 27.86 13.60 -30.22
C THR A 48 28.35 12.59 -29.18
N PRO A 49 29.66 12.35 -29.03
CA PRO A 49 30.18 11.04 -28.64
C PRO A 49 30.23 10.81 -27.12
N ALA A 50 29.81 9.61 -26.76
CA ALA A 50 30.26 8.75 -25.66
C ALA A 50 31.06 9.38 -24.51
N GLN A 51 30.37 9.61 -23.39
CA GLN A 51 30.86 9.17 -22.10
C GLN A 51 29.90 8.09 -21.59
N GLU A 52 30.42 6.89 -21.39
CA GLU A 52 29.72 5.75 -20.79
C GLU A 52 30.48 5.36 -19.50
N PRO A 53 29.83 4.67 -18.54
CA PRO A 53 28.96 5.33 -17.57
C PRO A 53 29.31 4.91 -16.14
N GLU A 54 29.26 5.80 -15.15
CA GLU A 54 28.99 5.34 -13.78
C GLU A 54 27.49 5.17 -13.64
N THR A 55 26.99 4.08 -14.23
CA THR A 55 25.74 3.50 -13.79
C THR A 55 25.96 3.11 -12.34
N LEU A 56 25.41 3.93 -11.44
CA LEU A 56 25.08 3.48 -10.09
C LEU A 56 24.15 2.29 -10.30
N GLN A 57 24.75 1.10 -10.34
CA GLN A 57 24.02 -0.15 -10.22
C GLN A 57 23.31 -0.06 -8.88
N ILE A 58 22.05 0.35 -8.91
CA ILE A 58 21.12 0.13 -7.83
C ILE A 58 21.08 -1.38 -7.72
N LYS A 59 21.91 -1.94 -6.84
CA LYS A 59 21.87 -3.37 -6.55
C LYS A 59 20.41 -3.67 -6.23
N PRO A 60 19.78 -4.66 -6.90
CA PRO A 60 18.44 -5.05 -6.55
C PRO A 60 18.45 -5.31 -5.05
N LEU A 61 17.54 -4.67 -4.31
CA LEU A 61 17.41 -4.89 -2.88
C LEU A 61 17.37 -6.42 -2.70
N PRO A 62 18.24 -7.00 -1.84
CA PRO A 62 18.30 -8.43 -1.69
C PRO A 62 16.87 -8.90 -1.37
N LYS A 63 16.35 -9.81 -2.20
CA LYS A 63 15.09 -10.49 -1.91
C LYS A 63 15.24 -11.04 -0.50
N ARG A 64 14.44 -10.52 0.45
CA ARG A 64 14.42 -11.08 1.79
C ARG A 64 14.00 -12.53 1.62
N ASN A 65 14.58 -13.42 2.39
CA ASN A 65 14.21 -14.85 2.42
C ASN A 65 13.44 -15.18 3.72
N LYS A 66 13.14 -14.16 4.54
CA LYS A 66 12.41 -14.29 5.80
C LYS A 66 11.79 -12.95 6.22
N LEU A 67 10.63 -13.02 6.86
CA LEU A 67 10.02 -11.91 7.60
C LEU A 67 11.02 -11.29 8.59
N THR A 68 10.93 -9.98 8.86
CA THR A 68 11.69 -9.42 9.97
C THR A 68 11.20 -10.01 11.29
N TYR A 69 12.02 -9.91 12.34
CA TYR A 69 11.57 -10.21 13.70
C TYR A 69 10.34 -9.39 14.10
N LYS A 70 10.25 -8.13 13.64
CA LYS A 70 9.11 -7.26 13.89
C LYS A 70 7.86 -7.77 13.16
N ASP A 71 7.98 -8.07 11.88
CA ASP A 71 6.89 -8.58 11.05
C ASP A 71 6.35 -9.93 11.56
N GLN A 72 7.24 -10.84 11.96
CA GLN A 72 6.84 -12.11 12.56
C GLN A 72 6.06 -11.89 13.86
N ARG A 73 6.56 -10.99 14.73
CA ARG A 73 5.88 -10.66 15.97
C ARG A 73 4.52 -10.01 15.73
N ASP A 74 4.41 -9.13 14.74
CA ASP A 74 3.15 -8.49 14.36
C ASP A 74 2.16 -9.53 13.82
N TYR A 75 2.63 -10.49 12.99
CA TYR A 75 1.82 -11.61 12.50
C TYR A 75 1.31 -12.53 13.63
N ASP A 76 2.18 -12.85 14.59
CA ASP A 76 1.83 -13.73 15.71
C ASP A 76 0.86 -13.05 16.71
N ASN A 77 0.96 -11.73 16.89
CA ASN A 77 0.09 -10.98 17.81
C ASN A 77 -1.24 -10.57 17.18
N PHE A 78 -1.33 -10.50 15.84
CA PHE A 78 -2.53 -10.06 15.12
C PHE A 78 -3.84 -10.71 15.62
N PRO A 79 -3.94 -12.04 15.81
CA PRO A 79 -5.18 -12.64 16.30
C PRO A 79 -5.58 -12.21 17.71
N GLY A 80 -4.62 -11.85 18.55
CA GLY A 80 -4.86 -11.33 19.89
C GLY A 80 -5.32 -9.89 19.86
N ASP A 81 -4.64 -9.06 19.08
CA ASP A 81 -4.94 -7.63 18.94
C ASP A 81 -6.30 -7.43 18.25
N LEU A 82 -6.64 -8.25 17.24
CA LEU A 82 -7.93 -8.22 16.57
C LEU A 82 -9.08 -8.53 17.54
N LYS A 83 -8.94 -9.59 18.36
CA LYS A 83 -9.96 -9.94 19.36
C LYS A 83 -10.19 -8.85 20.39
N GLN A 84 -9.13 -8.18 20.83
CA GLN A 84 -9.27 -7.05 21.76
C GLN A 84 -10.02 -5.90 21.11
N LEU A 85 -9.68 -5.58 19.86
CA LEU A 85 -10.34 -4.52 19.09
C LEU A 85 -11.83 -4.84 18.85
N GLU A 86 -12.17 -6.07 18.47
CA GLU A 86 -13.56 -6.51 18.29
C GLU A 86 -14.37 -6.38 19.59
N VAL A 87 -13.78 -6.75 20.72
CA VAL A 87 -14.43 -6.62 22.04
C VAL A 87 -14.69 -5.15 22.37
N ASP A 88 -13.75 -4.25 22.07
CA ASP A 88 -13.90 -2.83 22.34
C ASP A 88 -14.90 -2.14 21.39
N ILE A 89 -14.94 -2.56 20.12
CA ILE A 89 -15.99 -2.18 19.15
C ILE A 89 -17.36 -2.61 19.69
N GLN A 90 -17.51 -3.86 20.10
CA GLN A 90 -18.80 -4.38 20.60
C GLN A 90 -19.28 -3.64 21.87
N LYS A 91 -18.36 -3.33 22.79
CA LYS A 91 -18.70 -2.52 23.98
C LYS A 91 -19.19 -1.12 23.57
N THR A 92 -18.50 -0.48 22.64
CA THR A 92 -18.83 0.87 22.16
C THR A 92 -20.18 0.88 21.44
N GLU A 93 -20.45 -0.10 20.58
CA GLU A 93 -21.74 -0.28 19.92
C GLU A 93 -22.87 -0.52 20.94
N THR A 94 -22.61 -1.30 21.99
CA THR A 94 -23.58 -1.53 23.07
C THR A 94 -23.93 -0.24 23.81
N LEU A 95 -22.94 0.64 24.03
CA LEU A 95 -23.18 1.96 24.63
C LEU A 95 -24.00 2.86 23.70
N LEU A 96 -23.67 2.88 22.40
CA LEU A 96 -24.38 3.66 21.39
C LEU A 96 -25.82 3.18 21.14
N HIS A 97 -26.10 1.89 21.35
CA HIS A 97 -27.47 1.36 21.29
C HIS A 97 -28.41 1.88 22.38
N ASN A 98 -27.90 2.58 23.40
CA ASN A 98 -28.76 3.17 24.42
C ASN A 98 -29.44 4.45 23.91
N PRO A 99 -30.76 4.46 23.67
CA PRO A 99 -31.46 5.64 23.13
C PRO A 99 -31.47 6.84 24.07
N GLN A 100 -31.26 6.63 25.37
CA GLN A 100 -31.16 7.73 26.34
C GLN A 100 -29.81 8.45 26.29
N LEU A 101 -28.78 7.84 25.73
CA LEU A 101 -27.44 8.44 25.66
C LEU A 101 -27.45 9.72 24.81
N TYR A 102 -28.08 9.67 23.65
CA TYR A 102 -28.20 10.83 22.75
C TYR A 102 -29.04 11.96 23.37
N LEU A 103 -30.11 11.61 24.10
CA LEU A 103 -30.99 12.59 24.75
C LEU A 103 -30.32 13.28 25.93
N ASN A 104 -29.49 12.57 26.68
CA ASN A 104 -28.86 13.09 27.90
C ASN A 104 -27.51 13.74 27.62
N ASN A 105 -26.70 13.21 26.69
CA ASN A 105 -25.33 13.65 26.42
C ASN A 105 -24.97 13.49 24.93
N PRO A 106 -25.41 14.43 24.05
CA PRO A 106 -25.12 14.36 22.62
C PRO A 106 -23.61 14.39 22.31
N ASP A 107 -22.82 15.19 23.03
CA ASP A 107 -21.35 15.27 22.84
C ASP A 107 -20.66 13.92 23.08
N GLN A 108 -21.14 13.17 24.08
CA GLN A 108 -20.62 11.84 24.39
C GLN A 108 -20.99 10.84 23.29
N PHE A 109 -22.20 10.94 22.74
CA PHE A 109 -22.63 10.10 21.62
C PHE A 109 -21.78 10.35 20.37
N GLU A 110 -21.51 11.61 20.03
CA GLU A 110 -20.63 11.97 18.91
C GLU A 110 -19.21 11.44 19.12
N THR A 111 -18.65 11.62 20.33
CA THR A 111 -17.32 11.11 20.67
C THR A 111 -17.23 9.59 20.55
N LEU A 112 -18.22 8.86 21.05
CA LEU A 112 -18.27 7.40 20.95
C LEU A 112 -18.46 6.93 19.51
N THR A 113 -19.25 7.65 18.71
CA THR A 113 -19.44 7.34 17.28
C THR A 113 -18.13 7.52 16.51
N ALA A 114 -17.42 8.63 16.73
CA ALA A 114 -16.12 8.88 16.12
C ALA A 114 -15.08 7.83 16.56
N SER A 115 -15.06 7.47 17.84
CA SER A 115 -14.18 6.42 18.36
C SER A 115 -14.49 5.04 17.75
N LEU A 116 -15.78 4.72 17.56
CA LEU A 116 -16.19 3.48 16.90
C LEU A 116 -15.69 3.44 15.45
N GLU A 117 -15.81 4.54 14.71
CA GLU A 117 -15.31 4.65 13.34
C GLU A 117 -13.78 4.51 13.29
N GLU A 118 -13.06 5.15 14.19
CA GLU A 118 -11.60 5.00 14.30
C GLU A 118 -11.20 3.55 14.59
N MET A 119 -11.91 2.86 15.49
CA MET A 119 -11.63 1.45 15.78
C MET A 119 -11.91 0.54 14.59
N LYS A 120 -12.97 0.79 13.81
CA LYS A 120 -13.27 0.05 12.58
C LYS A 120 -12.21 0.29 11.49
N ASN A 121 -11.78 1.53 11.30
CA ASN A 121 -10.71 1.86 10.36
C ASN A 121 -9.38 1.21 10.78
N LYS A 122 -9.10 1.18 12.09
CA LYS A 122 -7.93 0.50 12.63
C LYS A 122 -7.99 -1.02 12.39
N GLN A 123 -9.18 -1.62 12.54
CA GLN A 123 -9.38 -3.03 12.24
C GLN A 123 -9.04 -3.34 10.78
N GLU A 124 -9.61 -2.59 9.84
CA GLU A 124 -9.33 -2.75 8.41
C GLU A 124 -7.84 -2.57 8.10
N PHE A 125 -7.19 -1.54 8.66
CA PHE A 125 -5.76 -1.33 8.49
C PHE A 125 -4.92 -2.50 9.00
N MET A 126 -5.28 -3.07 10.15
CA MET A 126 -4.59 -4.24 10.70
C MET A 126 -4.81 -5.48 9.83
N GLU A 127 -6.03 -5.69 9.31
CA GLU A 127 -6.35 -6.80 8.41
C GLU A 127 -5.57 -6.71 7.09
N LEU A 128 -5.49 -5.52 6.49
CA LEU A 128 -4.66 -5.27 5.30
C LEU A 128 -3.18 -5.52 5.60
N ARG A 129 -2.67 -5.01 6.73
CA ARG A 129 -1.29 -5.25 7.16
C ARG A 129 -1.01 -6.74 7.34
N TRP A 130 -1.96 -7.49 7.90
CA TRP A 130 -1.81 -8.93 8.05
C TRP A 130 -1.77 -9.64 6.70
N LEU A 131 -2.61 -9.23 5.74
CA LEU A 131 -2.61 -9.79 4.38
C LEU A 131 -1.28 -9.54 3.65
N GLU A 132 -0.70 -8.34 3.78
CA GLU A 132 0.66 -8.06 3.29
C GLU A 132 1.70 -9.00 3.91
N LEU A 133 1.61 -9.22 5.22
CA LEU A 133 2.54 -10.10 5.94
C LEU A 133 2.36 -11.56 5.53
N ASP A 134 1.14 -11.99 5.26
CA ASP A 134 0.81 -13.34 4.80
C ASP A 134 1.29 -13.59 3.36
N GLU A 135 1.13 -12.61 2.47
CA GLU A 135 1.68 -12.65 1.11
C GLU A 135 3.21 -12.69 1.14
N LEU A 136 3.83 -11.86 1.98
CA LEU A 136 5.27 -11.92 2.21
C LEU A 136 5.67 -13.30 2.73
N ASN A 137 5.01 -13.83 3.76
CA ASN A 137 5.32 -15.16 4.28
C ASN A 137 5.21 -16.26 3.21
N SER A 138 4.16 -16.20 2.39
CA SER A 138 3.91 -17.14 1.29
C SER A 138 4.94 -17.04 0.17
N SER A 139 5.34 -15.82 -0.22
CA SER A 139 6.37 -15.60 -1.25
C SER A 139 7.78 -16.03 -0.83
N LEU A 140 7.99 -16.18 0.48
CA LEU A 140 9.25 -16.57 1.09
C LEU A 140 9.37 -18.09 1.34
N SER A 141 8.23 -18.80 1.32
CA SER A 141 8.16 -20.27 1.47
C SER A 141 8.27 -21.00 0.12
#